data_AF-A0A831SS11-F1
#
_entry.id   AF-A0A831SS11-F1
#
_cell.length_a   1.000
_cell.length_b   1.000
_cell.length_c   1.000
_cell.angle_alpha   90.00
_cell.angle_beta   90.00
_cell.angle_gamma   90.00
#
_symmetry.space_group_name_H-M   'P 1'
#
loop_
_entity.id
_entity.type
_entity.pdbx_description
1 polymer ?
#
loop_
_entity_poly.entity_id
_entity_poly.type
_entity_poly.pdbx_seq_one_letter_code
_entity_poly.pdbx_strand_id
1 'polypeptide(L)'
;LRVKGDGHRYSFRIRTDLLFDGVVYRQDFDTVPDRWLDIELPISGFAPSFRGRAVPDAPPVDMSSIYQIGFLISNRQEGEFKLEIDVIAAYADGPQMGGSLL
;
A
#
# COMPACT_ATOMS: atom_id res chain seq x y z
N LEU A 1 6.08 6.88 -0.81
CA LEU A 1 5.94 7.15 0.64
C LEU A 1 7.31 7.42 1.21
N ARG A 2 7.43 8.33 2.18
CA ARG A 2 8.67 8.50 2.97
C ARG A 2 8.39 8.20 4.42
N VAL A 3 8.99 7.12 4.93
CA VAL A 3 8.65 6.56 6.25
C VAL A 3 9.91 6.15 7.02
N LYS A 4 9.83 6.19 8.35
CA LYS A 4 10.81 5.60 9.26
C LYS A 4 10.10 4.63 10.18
N GLY A 5 10.51 3.37 10.14
CA GLY A 5 9.90 2.30 10.93
C GLY A 5 10.83 1.70 11.96
N ASP A 6 10.38 0.59 12.50
CA ASP A 6 10.94 -0.13 13.64
C ASP A 6 11.42 -1.55 13.26
N GLY A 7 11.45 -1.87 11.96
CA GLY A 7 11.78 -3.20 11.45
C GLY A 7 10.56 -4.09 11.19
N HIS A 8 9.36 -3.68 11.59
CA HIS A 8 8.15 -4.41 11.26
C HIS A 8 7.73 -4.22 9.81
N ARG A 9 6.97 -5.19 9.31
CA ARG A 9 6.25 -5.10 8.04
C ARG A 9 4.92 -4.38 8.20
N TYR A 10 4.67 -3.37 7.39
CA TYR A 10 3.42 -2.63 7.35
C TYR A 10 2.66 -2.87 6.06
N SER A 11 1.36 -2.57 6.08
CA SER A 11 0.45 -2.67 4.94
C SER A 11 -0.13 -1.29 4.66
N PHE A 12 0.13 -0.75 3.48
CA PHE A 12 -0.58 0.43 2.97
C PHE A 12 -1.90 -0.01 2.34
N ARG A 13 -2.97 0.72 2.63
CA ARG A 13 -4.35 0.30 2.33
C ARG A 13 -5.11 1.41 1.64
N ILE A 14 -5.90 1.01 0.65
CA ILE A 14 -6.81 1.87 -0.12
C ILE A 14 -8.21 1.27 -0.03
N ARG A 15 -9.20 2.13 0.18
CA ARG A 15 -10.62 1.81 -0.07
C ARG A 15 -11.16 2.70 -1.17
N THR A 16 -11.93 2.08 -2.06
CA THR A 16 -12.55 2.75 -3.20
C THR A 16 -14.06 2.86 -3.09
N ASP A 17 -14.60 2.64 -1.89
CA ASP A 17 -16.01 2.77 -1.59
C ASP A 17 -16.21 3.34 -0.17
N LEU A 18 -17.44 3.75 0.14
CA LEU A 18 -17.84 4.28 1.45
C LEU A 18 -18.37 3.19 2.40
N LEU A 19 -18.32 1.90 2.01
CA LEU A 19 -18.81 0.82 2.85
C LEU A 19 -17.84 0.61 4.01
N PHE A 20 -18.38 0.61 5.23
CA PHE A 20 -17.60 0.43 6.45
C PHE A 20 -16.79 -0.87 6.45
N ASP A 21 -17.31 -1.94 5.85
CA ASP A 21 -16.65 -3.23 5.69
C ASP A 21 -16.43 -3.64 4.22
N GLY A 22 -16.21 -2.70 3.30
CA GLY A 22 -15.90 -3.03 1.90
C GLY A 22 -14.57 -3.76 1.69
N VAL A 23 -14.25 -4.07 0.43
CA VAL A 23 -12.93 -4.58 0.03
C VAL A 23 -11.85 -3.54 0.36
N VAL A 24 -10.70 -4.01 0.83
CA VAL A 24 -9.49 -3.21 1.02
C VAL A 24 -8.45 -3.69 0.03
N TYR A 25 -7.94 -2.77 -0.76
CA TYR A 25 -6.76 -2.98 -1.59
C TYR A 25 -5.54 -2.72 -0.74
N ARG A 26 -4.61 -3.68 -0.67
CA ARG A 26 -3.43 -3.56 0.19
C ARG A 26 -2.14 -3.86 -0.56
N GLN A 27 -1.06 -3.20 -0.13
CA GLN A 27 0.30 -3.54 -0.51
C GLN A 27 1.19 -3.45 0.71
N ASP A 28 1.99 -4.48 0.93
CA ASP A 28 2.85 -4.58 2.11
C ASP A 28 4.25 -4.06 1.81
N PHE A 29 4.90 -3.45 2.79
CA PHE A 29 6.28 -2.97 2.71
C PHE A 29 7.03 -3.21 4.02
N ASP A 30 8.32 -3.45 3.91
CA ASP A 30 9.22 -3.67 5.05
C ASP A 30 9.89 -2.36 5.45
N THR A 31 10.21 -2.22 6.74
CA THR A 31 10.96 -1.09 7.27
C THR A 31 12.31 -1.54 7.81
N VAL A 32 13.24 -0.59 7.95
CA VAL A 32 14.52 -0.80 8.63
C VAL A 32 14.49 0.06 9.90
N PRO A 33 14.84 -0.50 11.09
CA PRO A 33 14.77 0.24 12.34
C PRO A 33 15.50 1.59 12.26
N ASP A 34 14.80 2.65 12.65
CA ASP A 34 15.31 4.01 12.75
C ASP A 34 15.89 4.62 11.46
N ARG A 35 15.56 4.05 10.29
CA ARG A 35 16.01 4.55 8.98
C ARG A 35 14.85 5.09 8.14
N TRP A 36 15.02 6.31 7.62
CA TRP A 36 14.13 6.85 6.59
C TRP A 36 14.28 6.09 5.28
N LEU A 37 13.15 5.64 4.73
CA LEU A 37 13.05 4.93 3.46
C LEU A 37 12.04 5.62 2.56
N ASP A 38 12.38 5.72 1.28
CA ASP A 38 11.45 6.08 0.21
C ASP A 38 10.89 4.77 -0.39
N ILE A 39 9.61 4.50 -0.15
CA ILE A 39 8.90 3.30 -0.59
C ILE A 39 7.98 3.65 -1.76
N GLU A 40 8.19 2.99 -2.89
CA GLU A 40 7.31 3.07 -4.05
C GLU A 40 6.27 1.95 -3.98
N LEU A 41 4.99 2.34 -4.06
CA LEU A 41 3.87 1.39 -4.05
C LEU A 41 3.06 1.54 -5.34
N PRO A 42 3.39 0.81 -6.43
CA PRO A 42 2.69 0.94 -7.69
C PRO A 42 1.24 0.45 -7.54
N ILE A 43 0.30 1.17 -8.16
CA ILE A 43 -1.14 0.88 -8.07
C ILE A 43 -1.47 -0.55 -8.53
N SER A 44 -0.75 -1.06 -9.53
CA SER A 44 -0.88 -2.42 -10.05
C SER A 44 -0.48 -3.52 -9.04
N GLY A 45 0.31 -3.19 -8.02
CA GLY A 45 0.72 -4.14 -6.99
C GLY A 45 -0.25 -4.27 -5.82
N PHE A 46 -1.38 -3.54 -5.82
CA PHE A 46 -2.36 -3.61 -4.74
C PHE A 46 -3.25 -4.85 -4.89
N ALA A 47 -3.26 -5.70 -3.86
CA ALA A 47 -4.07 -6.90 -3.83
C ALA A 47 -5.39 -6.67 -3.07
N PRO A 48 -6.55 -7.03 -3.64
CA PRO A 48 -7.84 -6.92 -2.97
C PRO A 48 -7.98 -7.94 -1.83
N SER A 49 -8.51 -7.48 -0.70
CA SER A 49 -8.78 -8.32 0.46
C SER A 49 -10.05 -7.91 1.21
N PHE A 50 -10.79 -8.89 1.72
CA PHE A 50 -11.93 -8.66 2.60
C PHE A 50 -11.75 -9.48 3.88
N ARG A 51 -11.75 -8.80 5.04
CA ARG A 51 -11.52 -9.41 6.36
C ARG A 51 -10.30 -10.35 6.39
N GLY A 52 -9.21 -9.93 5.73
CA GLY A 52 -7.94 -10.67 5.67
C GLY A 52 -7.87 -11.80 4.64
N ARG A 53 -8.94 -12.06 3.87
CA ARG A 53 -8.96 -13.06 2.80
C ARG A 53 -8.80 -12.38 1.45
N ALA A 54 -8.06 -13.01 0.54
CA ALA A 54 -7.93 -12.51 -0.83
C ALA A 54 -9.29 -12.54 -1.55
N VAL A 55 -9.53 -11.58 -2.42
CA VAL A 55 -10.73 -11.51 -3.28
C VAL A 55 -10.28 -11.41 -4.74
N PRO A 56 -9.85 -12.52 -5.38
CA PRO A 56 -9.19 -12.48 -6.70
C PRO A 56 -10.04 -11.86 -7.81
N ASP A 57 -11.37 -12.00 -7.71
CA ASP A 57 -12.31 -11.52 -8.72
C ASP A 57 -12.76 -10.06 -8.49
N ALA A 58 -12.21 -9.38 -7.47
CA ALA A 58 -12.45 -7.96 -7.29
C ALA A 58 -11.78 -7.15 -8.43
N PRO A 59 -12.42 -6.05 -8.88
CA PRO A 59 -11.80 -5.19 -9.89
C PRO A 59 -10.46 -4.61 -9.37
N PRO A 60 -9.59 -4.11 -10.26
CA PRO A 60 -8.42 -3.34 -9.84
C PRO A 60 -8.80 -2.08 -9.05
N VAL A 61 -7.81 -1.45 -8.39
CA VAL A 61 -8.01 -0.16 -7.70
C VAL A 61 -8.54 0.89 -8.68
N ASP A 62 -9.74 1.40 -8.39
CA ASP A 62 -10.27 2.59 -9.06
C ASP A 62 -9.66 3.86 -8.47
N MET A 63 -8.66 4.40 -9.17
CA MET A 63 -7.96 5.63 -8.78
C MET A 63 -8.85 6.88 -8.82
N SER A 64 -9.97 6.84 -9.55
CA SER A 64 -10.91 7.96 -9.59
C SER A 64 -11.75 8.07 -8.31
N SER A 65 -11.76 7.01 -7.49
CA SER A 65 -12.68 6.86 -6.36
C SER A 65 -11.97 6.48 -5.06
N ILE A 66 -10.86 7.13 -4.71
CA ILE A 66 -10.18 6.84 -3.43
C ILE A 66 -10.88 7.59 -2.29
N TYR A 67 -11.51 6.85 -1.38
CA TYR A 67 -12.21 7.41 -0.22
C TYR A 67 -11.41 7.33 1.07
N GLN A 68 -10.54 6.32 1.21
CA GLN A 68 -9.73 6.14 2.41
C GLN A 68 -8.36 5.58 2.07
N ILE A 69 -7.33 6.10 2.75
CA ILE A 69 -6.02 5.48 2.88
C ILE A 69 -5.76 5.08 4.34
N GLY A 70 -4.91 4.09 4.56
CA GLY A 70 -4.54 3.66 5.91
C GLY A 70 -3.28 2.83 5.97
N PHE A 71 -2.73 2.73 7.17
CA PHE A 71 -1.59 1.87 7.50
C PHE A 71 -2.04 0.81 8.50
N LEU A 72 -1.52 -0.42 8.35
CA LEU A 72 -1.74 -1.48 9.32
C LEU A 72 -0.41 -2.19 9.59
N ILE A 73 -0.08 -2.41 10.86
CA ILE A 73 0.97 -3.39 11.22
C ILE A 73 0.51 -4.78 10.77
N SER A 74 1.24 -5.36 9.82
CA SER A 74 0.76 -6.51 9.06
C SER A 74 1.29 -7.83 9.63
N ASN A 75 0.95 -8.95 8.99
CA ASN A 75 1.55 -10.26 9.26
C ASN A 75 1.49 -10.77 10.72
N ARG A 76 0.48 -10.35 11.49
CA ARG A 76 0.24 -10.81 12.89
C ARG A 76 1.47 -10.60 13.80
N GLN A 77 2.16 -9.48 13.62
CA GLN A 77 3.29 -9.11 14.46
C GLN A 77 2.78 -8.67 15.84
N GLU A 78 3.53 -9.03 16.89
CA GLU A 78 3.25 -8.70 18.28
C GLU A 78 4.29 -7.72 18.83
N GLY A 79 3.90 -6.89 19.78
CA GLY A 79 4.81 -5.96 20.47
C GLY A 79 4.53 -4.49 20.17
N GLU A 80 5.39 -3.63 20.73
CA GLU A 80 5.36 -2.20 20.46
C GLU A 80 5.68 -1.94 18.99
N PHE A 81 5.04 -0.92 18.42
CA PHE A 81 5.31 -0.51 17.05
C PHE A 81 5.39 0.99 16.91
N LYS A 82 6.21 1.44 15.95
CA LYS A 82 6.36 2.84 15.59
C LYS A 82 6.61 2.99 14.10
N LEU A 83 5.69 3.70 13.45
CA LEU A 83 5.85 4.15 12.07
C LEU A 83 5.73 5.68 12.06
N GLU A 84 6.82 6.35 11.70
CA GLU A 84 6.83 7.78 11.42
C GLU A 84 6.65 8.00 9.92
N ILE A 85 5.82 8.98 9.55
CA ILE A 85 5.48 9.28 8.17
C ILE A 85 5.85 10.73 7.91
N ASP A 86 6.67 10.96 6.90
CA ASP A 86 7.05 12.29 6.44
C ASP A 86 6.24 12.69 5.21
N VAL A 87 6.15 11.79 4.21
CA VAL A 87 5.47 12.09 2.95
C VAL A 87 4.56 10.94 2.49
N ILE A 88 3.35 11.33 2.08
CA ILE A 88 2.45 10.52 1.26
C ILE A 88 2.19 11.29 -0.03
N ALA A 89 2.63 10.74 -1.16
CA ALA A 89 2.48 11.35 -2.47
C ALA A 89 2.10 10.29 -3.50
N ALA A 90 1.22 10.68 -4.43
CA ALA A 90 0.98 9.93 -5.65
C ALA A 90 2.03 10.29 -6.69
N TYR A 91 2.38 9.34 -7.54
CA TYR A 91 3.24 9.53 -8.71
C TYR A 91 2.56 8.90 -9.91
N ALA A 92 2.86 9.44 -11.10
CA ALA A 92 2.56 8.75 -12.34
C ALA A 92 3.79 7.90 -12.69
N ASP A 93 3.58 6.66 -13.11
CA ASP A 93 4.61 5.97 -13.88
C ASP A 93 4.93 6.87 -15.08
N GLY A 94 6.19 7.28 -15.21
CA GLY A 94 6.63 7.98 -16.42
C GLY A 94 6.23 7.15 -17.64
N PRO A 95 6.05 7.76 -18.83
CA PRO A 95 5.69 7.00 -20.03
C PRO A 95 6.65 5.81 -20.13
N GLN A 96 6.10 4.60 -20.11
CA GLN A 96 6.84 3.40 -20.45
C GLN A 96 7.26 3.60 -21.90
N MET A 97 8.47 4.12 -22.10
CA MET A 97 9.15 4.12 -23.38
C MET A 97 9.35 2.65 -23.69
N GLY A 98 8.38 2.07 -24.41
CA GLY A 98 8.46 0.73 -24.94
C GLY A 98 9.83 0.59 -25.59
N GLY A 99 10.65 -0.30 -25.00
CA GLY A 99 11.94 -0.65 -25.55
C GLY A 99 11.76 -0.99 -27.02
N SER A 100 12.48 -0.23 -27.84
CA SER A 100 12.60 -0.41 -29.28
C SER A 100 12.94 -1.86 -29.63
N LEU A 101 12.21 -2.37 -30.63
CA LEU A 101 12.57 -3.36 -31.64
C LEU A 101 13.89 -4.12 -31.44
N LEU A 102 13.78 -5.43 -31.26
CA LEU A 102 14.34 -6.43 -32.18
C LEU A 102 13.32 -7.57 -32.36
#